data_AF-A0A8D8S6C5-F1
#
_entry.id   AF-A0A8D8S6C5-F1
#
_cell.length_a   1.000
_cell.length_b   1.000
_cell.length_c   1.000
_cell.angle_alpha   90.00
_cell.angle_beta   90.00
_cell.angle_gamma   90.00
#
_symmetry.space_group_name_H-M   'P 1'
#
loop_
_entity.id
_entity.type
_entity.pdbx_description
1 polymer ?
#
loop_
_entity_poly.entity_id
_entity_poly.type
_entity_poly.pdbx_seq_one_letter_code
_entity_poly.pdbx_strand_id
1 'polypeptide(L)'
;MDADSLFLGPVYDVWSHFHQMNSSQMAALSIESEDLNSAWYGRFARHPYYGKTGLNSGVMLMNLTRMREFGWGNYLGPILKEFKTKMVFGDQDIINIIFYYHPETLLVFPCRFNFRTDHCRYMPNCESAMSDGVIVMHGSRAAFLSYKVPPFTLIYQAFQEYQLTQDLHEHLIYLLSVLSVSTDSGST
;
A
#
# COMPACT_ATOMS: atom_id res chain seq x y z
N MET A 1 9.44 -1.13 0.24
CA MET A 1 8.41 -0.28 0.86
C MET A 1 8.74 1.15 0.53
N ASP A 2 7.74 1.96 0.24
CA ASP A 2 7.94 3.37 -0.05
C ASP A 2 8.35 4.14 1.21
N ALA A 3 9.10 5.21 1.02
CA ALA A 3 9.64 6.02 2.11
C ALA A 3 8.55 6.80 2.87
N ASP A 4 7.37 6.97 2.28
CA ASP A 4 6.17 7.56 2.86
C ASP A 4 5.21 6.48 3.42
N SER A 5 5.77 5.40 3.98
CA SER A 5 5.02 4.38 4.71
C SER A 5 5.25 4.48 6.22
N LEU A 6 4.18 4.30 7.00
CA LEU A 6 4.18 4.33 8.46
C LEU A 6 3.56 3.05 9.02
N PHE A 7 4.24 2.41 9.97
CA PHE A 7 3.71 1.26 10.68
C PHE A 7 2.83 1.70 11.86
N LEU A 8 1.55 1.34 11.82
CA LEU A 8 0.60 1.53 12.92
C LEU A 8 0.40 0.24 13.73
N GLY A 9 0.96 -0.87 13.27
CA GLY A 9 1.00 -2.15 13.97
C GLY A 9 2.36 -2.84 13.84
N PRO A 10 2.52 -4.03 14.43
CA PRO A 10 3.78 -4.77 14.41
C PRO A 10 4.25 -5.10 12.98
N VAL A 11 5.52 -4.83 12.69
CA VAL A 11 6.16 -5.19 11.41
C VAL A 11 6.08 -6.70 11.14
N TYR A 12 6.08 -7.51 12.19
CA TYR A 12 5.95 -8.97 12.09
C TYR A 12 4.64 -9.40 11.43
N ASP A 13 3.54 -8.64 11.55
CA ASP A 13 2.28 -8.99 10.92
C ASP A 13 2.37 -8.91 9.39
N VAL A 14 3.13 -7.92 8.88
CA VAL A 14 3.48 -7.87 7.45
C VAL A 14 4.33 -9.09 7.11
N TRP A 15 5.42 -9.32 7.85
CA TRP A 15 6.35 -10.42 7.58
C TRP A 15 5.71 -11.82 7.64
N SER A 16 4.66 -12.00 8.44
CA SER A 16 3.95 -13.27 8.61
C SER A 16 3.42 -13.84 7.29
N HIS A 17 3.14 -12.99 6.28
CA HIS A 17 2.67 -13.40 4.96
C HIS A 17 3.68 -14.26 4.19
N PHE A 18 4.98 -14.20 4.50
CA PHE A 18 5.94 -15.14 3.93
C PHE A 18 5.61 -16.60 4.27
N HIS A 19 5.08 -16.86 5.47
CA HIS A 19 4.68 -18.21 5.88
C HIS A 19 3.35 -18.64 5.24
N GLN A 20 2.57 -17.70 4.73
CA GLN A 20 1.31 -17.96 4.04
C GLN A 20 1.53 -18.23 2.54
N MET A 21 2.71 -17.92 2.00
CA MET A 21 3.03 -18.20 0.60
C MET A 21 3.04 -19.71 0.34
N ASN A 22 2.29 -20.15 -0.66
CA ASN A 22 2.38 -21.51 -1.17
C ASN A 22 3.73 -21.74 -1.89
N SER A 23 3.96 -22.90 -2.49
CA SER A 23 5.24 -23.22 -3.14
C SER A 23 5.55 -22.38 -4.40
N SER A 24 4.54 -21.83 -5.10
CA SER A 24 4.74 -21.03 -6.32
C SER A 24 4.88 -19.53 -6.05
N GLN A 25 4.35 -19.04 -4.93
CA GLN A 25 4.30 -17.61 -4.62
C GLN A 25 5.69 -17.06 -4.27
N MET A 26 6.07 -15.95 -4.89
CA MET A 26 7.38 -15.29 -4.71
C MET A 26 7.27 -13.86 -4.18
N ALA A 27 6.08 -13.26 -4.22
CA ALA A 27 5.85 -11.92 -3.71
C ALA A 27 4.49 -11.80 -3.03
N ALA A 28 4.33 -10.76 -2.20
CA ALA A 28 3.04 -10.34 -1.71
C ALA A 28 2.86 -8.83 -1.78
N LEU A 29 1.71 -8.37 -2.29
CA LEU A 29 1.32 -6.96 -2.44
C LEU A 29 -0.20 -6.80 -2.22
N SER A 30 -0.67 -5.56 -2.08
CA SER A 30 -2.10 -5.24 -2.11
C SER A 30 -2.56 -4.90 -3.53
N ILE A 31 -3.86 -5.02 -3.78
CA ILE A 31 -4.46 -4.42 -4.97
C ILE A 31 -4.39 -2.89 -4.94
N GLU A 32 -4.47 -2.27 -6.13
CA GLU A 32 -4.47 -0.82 -6.29
C GLU A 32 -5.84 -0.21 -5.97
N SER A 33 -6.95 -0.90 -6.18
CA SER A 33 -8.27 -0.36 -5.80
C SER A 33 -9.21 -1.46 -5.34
N GLU A 34 -9.87 -1.23 -4.22
CA GLU A 34 -11.00 -2.04 -3.71
C GLU A 34 -12.30 -1.72 -4.48
N ASP A 35 -12.41 -0.51 -5.03
CA ASP A 35 -13.55 -0.11 -5.86
C ASP A 35 -13.22 -0.26 -7.35
N LEU A 36 -13.92 -1.19 -8.00
CA LEU A 36 -13.84 -1.42 -9.45
C LEU A 36 -14.21 -0.19 -10.25
N ASN A 37 -15.17 0.60 -9.75
CA ASN A 37 -15.63 1.75 -10.50
C ASN A 37 -14.52 2.77 -10.57
N SER A 38 -13.89 3.18 -9.46
CA SER A 38 -12.83 4.21 -9.46
C SER A 38 -11.42 3.72 -9.84
N ALA A 39 -11.22 2.42 -10.05
CA ALA A 39 -9.90 1.85 -10.33
C ALA A 39 -9.22 2.45 -11.58
N TRP A 40 -8.00 2.96 -11.41
CA TRP A 40 -7.24 3.58 -12.51
C TRP A 40 -6.89 2.58 -13.61
N TYR A 41 -6.40 1.38 -13.24
CA TYR A 41 -5.97 0.37 -14.21
C TYR A 41 -7.12 -0.08 -15.12
N GLY A 42 -8.30 -0.33 -14.56
CA GLY A 42 -9.50 -0.71 -15.31
C GLY A 42 -9.96 0.33 -16.34
N ARG A 43 -9.66 1.61 -16.10
CA ARG A 43 -10.12 2.74 -16.93
C ARG A 43 -9.09 3.24 -17.94
N PHE A 44 -7.82 3.22 -17.55
CA PHE A 44 -6.78 4.02 -18.24
C PHE A 44 -5.54 3.23 -18.64
N ALA A 45 -5.31 2.03 -18.08
CA ALA A 45 -4.10 1.29 -18.40
C ALA A 45 -4.09 0.87 -19.88
N ARG A 46 -2.92 1.03 -20.51
CA ARG A 46 -2.68 0.65 -21.91
C ARG A 46 -1.71 -0.53 -22.04
N HIS A 47 -1.52 -1.24 -20.94
CA HIS A 47 -0.68 -2.43 -20.81
C HIS A 47 -1.40 -3.45 -19.91
N PRO A 48 -1.00 -4.72 -19.92
CA PRO A 48 -1.56 -5.72 -19.02
C PRO A 48 -1.34 -5.35 -17.54
N TYR A 49 -2.29 -5.72 -16.69
CA TYR A 49 -2.21 -5.48 -15.25
C TYR A 49 -2.91 -6.59 -14.48
N TYR A 50 -2.48 -6.86 -13.25
CA TYR A 50 -2.99 -7.98 -12.48
C TYR A 50 -4.45 -7.79 -12.07
N GLY A 51 -5.24 -8.87 -12.19
CA GLY A 51 -6.63 -8.90 -11.75
C GLY A 51 -7.51 -7.88 -12.50
N LYS A 52 -8.39 -7.21 -11.75
CA LYS A 52 -9.35 -6.22 -12.31
C LYS A 52 -8.95 -4.78 -12.02
N THR A 53 -8.16 -4.55 -10.98
CA THR A 53 -7.86 -3.21 -10.48
C THR A 53 -6.37 -2.91 -10.42
N GLY A 54 -5.51 -3.88 -10.75
CA GLY A 54 -4.06 -3.76 -10.63
C GLY A 54 -3.57 -3.90 -9.20
N LEU A 55 -2.26 -3.79 -9.03
CA LEU A 55 -1.52 -3.86 -7.76
C LEU A 55 -0.88 -2.52 -7.43
N ASN A 56 -0.74 -2.25 -6.13
CA ASN A 56 0.04 -1.12 -5.64
C ASN A 56 1.43 -1.59 -5.18
N SER A 57 2.47 -0.88 -5.60
CA SER A 57 3.88 -1.26 -5.32
C SER A 57 4.42 -0.76 -3.98
N GLY A 58 3.70 0.12 -3.28
CA GLY A 58 4.24 0.82 -2.11
C GLY A 58 4.61 -0.09 -0.93
N VAL A 59 3.96 -1.25 -0.81
CA VAL A 59 4.38 -2.32 0.10
C VAL A 59 4.43 -3.63 -0.67
N MET A 60 5.63 -4.20 -0.76
CA MET A 60 5.88 -5.48 -1.42
C MET A 60 6.80 -6.34 -0.57
N LEU A 61 6.36 -7.56 -0.28
CA LEU A 61 7.23 -8.63 0.21
C LEU A 61 7.84 -9.35 -0.98
N MET A 62 9.14 -9.64 -0.88
CA MET A 62 9.93 -10.21 -1.97
C MET A 62 10.69 -11.43 -1.47
N ASN A 63 10.27 -12.63 -1.89
CA ASN A 63 11.08 -13.83 -1.70
C ASN A 63 12.16 -13.87 -2.78
N LEU A 64 13.30 -13.25 -2.47
CA LEU A 64 14.37 -13.04 -3.45
C LEU A 64 14.96 -14.35 -4.00
N THR A 65 14.90 -15.45 -3.26
CA THR A 65 15.34 -16.76 -3.76
C THR A 65 14.43 -17.24 -4.88
N ARG A 66 13.12 -17.25 -4.66
CA ARG A 66 12.14 -17.65 -5.67
C ARG A 66 12.11 -16.68 -6.85
N MET A 67 12.27 -15.38 -6.61
CA MET A 67 12.35 -14.39 -7.70
C MET A 67 13.58 -14.59 -8.61
N ARG A 68 14.72 -15.03 -8.04
CA ARG A 68 15.92 -15.40 -8.83
C ARG A 68 15.70 -16.68 -9.62
N GLU A 69 15.10 -17.70 -9.02
CA GLU A 69 14.75 -18.97 -9.69
C GLU A 69 13.74 -18.77 -10.82
N PHE A 70 12.75 -17.90 -10.60
CA PHE A 70 11.77 -17.45 -11.61
C PHE A 70 12.45 -16.67 -12.75
N GLY A 71 13.65 -16.12 -12.54
CA GLY A 71 14.33 -15.30 -13.52
C GLY A 71 13.68 -13.92 -13.68
N TRP A 72 13.19 -13.31 -12.59
CA TRP A 72 12.50 -12.02 -12.58
C TRP A 72 13.20 -10.94 -13.43
N GLY A 73 14.52 -10.82 -13.32
CA GLY A 73 15.31 -9.83 -14.05
C GLY A 73 15.24 -9.98 -15.58
N ASN A 74 14.98 -11.19 -16.09
CA ASN A 74 14.89 -11.46 -17.53
C ASN A 74 13.67 -10.80 -18.19
N TYR A 75 12.64 -10.46 -17.40
CA TYR A 75 11.41 -9.82 -17.90
C TYR A 75 11.58 -8.32 -18.16
N LEU A 76 12.55 -7.67 -17.52
CA LEU A 76 12.70 -6.22 -17.57
C LEU A 76 12.96 -5.71 -19.00
N GLY A 77 13.89 -6.33 -19.72
CA GLY A 77 14.24 -5.92 -21.08
C GLY A 77 13.06 -6.00 -22.07
N PRO A 78 12.37 -7.15 -22.17
CA PRO A 78 11.17 -7.30 -23.00
C PRO A 78 10.05 -6.33 -22.62
N ILE A 79 9.74 -6.17 -21.33
CA ILE A 79 8.67 -5.27 -20.87
C ILE A 79 8.99 -3.82 -21.23
N LEU A 80 10.22 -3.36 -20.99
CA LEU A 80 10.63 -2.00 -21.35
C LEU A 80 10.61 -1.79 -22.87
N LYS A 81 10.96 -2.81 -23.66
CA LYS A 81 10.89 -2.70 -25.13
C LYS A 81 9.45 -2.52 -25.62
N GLU A 82 8.50 -3.20 -25.03
CA GLU A 82 7.11 -3.22 -25.50
C GLU A 82 6.22 -2.12 -24.88
N PHE A 83 6.38 -1.86 -23.58
CA PHE A 83 5.43 -1.06 -22.80
C PHE A 83 5.99 0.26 -22.28
N LYS A 84 7.27 0.59 -22.47
CA LYS A 84 7.88 1.82 -21.89
C LYS A 84 7.12 3.10 -22.18
N THR A 85 6.53 3.26 -23.37
CA THR A 85 5.75 4.46 -23.73
C THR A 85 4.29 4.42 -23.26
N LYS A 86 3.85 3.28 -22.70
CA LYS A 86 2.49 3.04 -22.20
C LYS A 86 2.41 3.01 -20.67
N MET A 87 3.54 2.83 -19.99
CA MET A 87 3.63 2.84 -18.53
C MET A 87 3.58 4.27 -17.98
N VAL A 88 2.87 4.44 -16.88
CA VAL A 88 2.66 5.70 -16.16
C VAL A 88 3.28 5.65 -14.76
N PHE A 89 3.26 4.49 -14.10
CA PHE A 89 3.67 4.31 -12.71
C PHE A 89 4.96 3.49 -12.54
N GLY A 90 5.78 3.39 -13.59
CA GLY A 90 7.16 2.88 -13.50
C GLY A 90 7.23 1.41 -13.06
N ASP A 91 7.83 1.17 -11.90
CA ASP A 91 8.00 -0.16 -11.32
C ASP A 91 6.67 -0.85 -11.03
N GLN A 92 5.66 -0.10 -10.57
CA GLN A 92 4.32 -0.63 -10.34
C GLN A 92 3.72 -1.25 -11.61
N ASP A 93 3.92 -0.63 -12.76
CA ASP A 93 3.41 -1.16 -14.03
C ASP A 93 4.18 -2.40 -14.48
N ILE A 94 5.51 -2.44 -14.28
CA ILE A 94 6.32 -3.63 -14.55
C ILE A 94 5.85 -4.81 -13.68
N ILE A 95 5.64 -4.57 -12.39
CA ILE A 95 5.12 -5.56 -11.43
C ILE A 95 3.75 -6.06 -11.86
N ASN A 96 2.84 -5.15 -12.24
CA ASN A 96 1.52 -5.49 -12.73
C ASN A 96 1.55 -6.33 -14.01
N ILE A 97 2.43 -6.01 -14.95
CA ILE A 97 2.60 -6.77 -16.20
C ILE A 97 3.12 -8.18 -15.90
N ILE A 98 4.11 -8.34 -15.02
CA ILE A 98 4.64 -9.66 -14.64
C ILE A 98 3.53 -10.51 -14.03
N PHE A 99 2.81 -9.98 -13.04
CA PHE A 99 1.76 -10.74 -12.36
C PHE A 99 0.49 -10.93 -13.19
N TYR A 100 0.23 -10.11 -14.21
CA TYR A 100 -0.81 -10.42 -15.20
C TYR A 100 -0.55 -11.77 -15.90
N TYR A 101 0.70 -12.03 -16.28
CA TYR A 101 1.08 -13.28 -16.95
C TYR A 101 1.38 -14.43 -15.99
N HIS A 102 1.71 -14.13 -14.72
CA HIS A 102 2.09 -15.11 -13.70
C HIS A 102 1.30 -14.92 -12.38
N PRO A 103 -0.04 -14.91 -12.41
CA PRO A 103 -0.85 -14.59 -11.25
C PRO A 103 -0.68 -15.59 -10.09
N GLU A 104 -0.31 -16.83 -10.38
CA GLU A 104 -0.04 -17.92 -9.42
C GLU A 104 1.21 -17.69 -8.56
N THR A 105 2.07 -16.76 -8.97
CA THR A 105 3.31 -16.42 -8.27
C THR A 105 3.14 -15.28 -7.26
N LEU A 106 1.91 -14.77 -7.10
CA LEU A 106 1.56 -13.67 -6.21
C LEU A 106 0.65 -14.14 -5.07
N LEU A 107 0.95 -13.69 -3.85
CA LEU A 107 0.01 -13.65 -2.74
C LEU A 107 -0.55 -12.23 -2.64
N VAL A 108 -1.86 -12.04 -2.74
CA VAL A 108 -2.47 -10.73 -2.49
C VAL A 108 -2.77 -10.62 -1.00
N PHE A 109 -2.11 -9.70 -0.30
CA PHE A 109 -2.44 -9.43 1.09
C PHE A 109 -3.54 -8.37 1.23
N PRO A 110 -4.28 -8.34 2.36
CA PRO A 110 -5.35 -7.37 2.55
C PRO A 110 -4.89 -5.89 2.53
N CYS A 111 -5.78 -4.98 2.14
CA CYS A 111 -5.54 -3.54 2.05
C CYS A 111 -5.03 -2.87 3.34
N ARG A 112 -5.26 -3.46 4.53
CA ARG A 112 -4.72 -2.94 5.80
C ARG A 112 -3.19 -2.93 5.88
N PHE A 113 -2.51 -3.70 5.02
CA PHE A 113 -1.05 -3.76 4.91
C PHE A 113 -0.47 -2.76 3.88
N ASN A 114 -1.32 -1.95 3.26
CA ASN A 114 -0.95 -0.85 2.37
C ASN A 114 -2.12 0.15 2.30
N PHE A 115 -2.51 0.69 3.46
CA PHE A 115 -3.70 1.51 3.59
C PHE A 115 -3.46 2.93 3.07
N ARG A 116 -4.18 3.32 2.02
CA ARG A 116 -4.03 4.62 1.35
C ARG A 116 -5.29 5.46 1.48
N THR A 117 -5.19 6.73 1.08
CA THR A 117 -6.29 7.69 1.15
C THR A 117 -7.53 7.25 0.37
N ASP A 118 -7.35 6.50 -0.73
CA ASP A 118 -8.43 5.95 -1.52
C ASP A 118 -9.36 5.01 -0.71
N HIS A 119 -8.87 4.47 0.42
CA HIS A 119 -9.66 3.56 1.26
C HIS A 119 -10.64 4.25 2.22
N CYS A 120 -10.52 5.56 2.41
CA CYS A 120 -11.33 6.31 3.37
C CYS A 120 -11.81 7.67 2.86
N ARG A 121 -11.50 8.05 1.61
CA ARG A 121 -11.82 9.38 1.06
C ARG A 121 -13.32 9.61 0.81
N TYR A 122 -14.03 8.61 0.29
CA TYR A 122 -15.44 8.73 -0.09
C TYR A 122 -16.33 7.87 0.79
N MET A 123 -16.09 6.56 0.75
CA MET A 123 -16.66 5.60 1.69
C MET A 123 -15.56 4.62 2.11
N PRO A 124 -15.56 4.16 3.36
CA PRO A 124 -14.70 3.07 3.78
C PRO A 124 -14.90 1.85 2.88
N ASN A 125 -13.84 1.40 2.22
CA ASN A 125 -13.89 0.23 1.32
C ASN A 125 -12.79 -0.80 1.61
N CYS A 126 -12.03 -0.62 2.69
CA CYS A 126 -11.04 -1.59 3.15
C CYS A 126 -11.58 -2.36 4.37
N GLU A 127 -12.28 -3.46 4.11
CA GLU A 127 -12.94 -4.26 5.15
C GLU A 127 -11.96 -4.76 6.22
N SER A 128 -10.77 -5.21 5.80
CA SER A 128 -9.72 -5.69 6.71
C SER A 128 -9.19 -4.60 7.66
N ALA A 129 -9.17 -3.34 7.23
CA ALA A 129 -8.79 -2.23 8.11
C ALA A 129 -9.91 -1.85 9.07
N MET A 130 -11.18 -1.99 8.64
CA MET A 130 -12.34 -1.69 9.48
C MET A 130 -12.53 -2.71 10.59
N SER A 131 -12.31 -4.00 10.28
CA SER A 131 -12.47 -5.10 11.22
C SER A 131 -11.30 -5.21 12.19
N ASP A 132 -10.08 -5.12 11.67
CA ASP A 132 -8.89 -5.48 12.44
C ASP A 132 -7.91 -4.32 12.67
N GLY A 133 -8.16 -3.15 12.09
CA GLY A 133 -7.28 -1.97 12.16
C GLY A 133 -6.19 -1.92 11.07
N VAL A 134 -5.63 -0.74 10.84
CA VAL A 134 -4.56 -0.52 9.86
C VAL A 134 -3.21 -0.98 10.42
N ILE A 135 -2.40 -1.68 9.61
CA ILE A 135 -1.03 -2.08 9.98
C ILE A 135 0.02 -1.20 9.31
N VAL A 136 -0.13 -0.93 8.00
CA VAL A 136 0.75 -0.02 7.27
C VAL A 136 -0.10 1.05 6.62
N MET A 137 0.20 2.30 6.96
CA MET A 137 -0.41 3.48 6.39
C MET A 137 0.55 4.07 5.36
N HIS A 138 0.09 4.23 4.12
CA HIS A 138 0.91 4.68 3.00
C HIS A 138 0.45 6.07 2.54
N GLY A 139 1.32 7.05 2.80
CA GLY A 139 1.17 8.48 2.53
C GLY A 139 1.22 8.91 1.06
N SER A 140 0.87 8.02 0.14
CA SER A 140 0.89 8.25 -1.31
C SER A 140 0.27 9.58 -1.72
N ARG A 141 0.77 10.18 -2.81
CA ARG A 141 0.34 11.50 -3.32
C ARG A 141 0.50 12.62 -2.26
N ALA A 142 1.55 12.51 -1.44
CA ALA A 142 1.89 13.45 -0.37
C ALA A 142 0.79 13.59 0.70
N ALA A 143 0.04 12.53 0.98
CA ALA A 143 -1.10 12.56 1.91
C ALA A 143 -0.70 12.99 3.33
N PHE A 144 0.50 12.64 3.79
CA PHE A 144 1.03 13.07 5.09
C PHE A 144 1.31 14.56 5.21
N LEU A 145 1.43 15.25 4.07
CA LEU A 145 1.71 16.69 4.01
C LEU A 145 0.52 17.47 3.42
N SER A 146 -0.65 16.83 3.29
CA SER A 146 -1.80 17.39 2.58
C SER A 146 -2.95 17.71 3.53
N TYR A 147 -3.31 18.99 3.62
CA TYR A 147 -4.50 19.46 4.35
C TYR A 147 -5.82 18.86 3.80
N LYS A 148 -5.81 18.28 2.59
CA LYS A 148 -6.99 17.65 1.98
C LYS A 148 -7.34 16.30 2.58
N VAL A 149 -6.43 15.72 3.37
CA VAL A 149 -6.65 14.44 4.05
C VAL A 149 -6.21 14.57 5.51
N PRO A 150 -6.97 15.31 6.34
CA PRO A 150 -6.57 15.62 7.71
C PRO A 150 -6.16 14.39 8.54
N PRO A 151 -6.85 13.23 8.48
CA PRO A 151 -6.44 12.06 9.26
C PRO A 151 -5.01 11.59 8.96
N PHE A 152 -4.57 11.64 7.71
CA PHE A 152 -3.21 11.26 7.33
C PHE A 152 -2.18 12.24 7.86
N THR A 153 -2.46 13.53 7.78
CA THR A 153 -1.57 14.58 8.28
C THR A 153 -1.45 14.54 9.80
N LEU A 154 -2.57 14.39 10.52
CA LEU A 154 -2.58 14.35 11.99
C LEU A 154 -1.83 13.14 12.53
N ILE A 155 -2.02 11.97 11.93
CA ILE A 155 -1.27 10.76 12.32
C ILE A 155 0.23 10.97 12.07
N TYR A 156 0.60 11.47 10.90
CA TYR A 156 2.00 11.74 10.61
C TYR A 156 2.63 12.73 11.60
N GLN A 157 1.94 13.84 11.91
CA GLN A 157 2.41 14.83 12.88
C GLN A 157 2.61 14.24 14.28
N ALA A 158 1.65 13.44 14.76
CA ALA A 158 1.78 12.78 16.06
C ALA A 158 3.01 11.86 16.10
N PHE A 159 3.30 11.14 15.01
CA PHE A 159 4.51 10.32 14.90
C PHE A 159 5.81 11.12 14.75
N GLN A 160 5.77 12.35 14.22
CA GLN A 160 6.94 13.24 14.22
C GLN A 160 7.31 13.71 15.63
N GLU A 161 6.33 13.85 16.52
CA GLU A 161 6.54 14.25 17.92
C GLU A 161 6.87 13.06 18.83
N TYR A 162 6.39 11.86 18.48
CA TYR A 162 6.57 10.65 19.28
C TYR A 162 8.01 10.09 19.23
N GLN A 163 8.56 9.73 20.40
CA GLN A 163 9.84 9.04 20.50
C GLN A 163 9.64 7.54 20.72
N LEU A 164 10.36 6.71 19.95
CA LEU A 164 10.19 5.23 19.84
C LEU A 164 10.46 4.40 21.11
N THR A 165 10.52 5.01 22.29
CA THR A 165 10.70 4.33 23.59
C THR A 165 9.73 4.82 24.66
N GLN A 166 8.93 5.83 24.34
CA GLN A 166 7.90 6.37 25.23
C GLN A 166 6.70 5.44 25.28
N ASP A 167 5.85 5.62 26.29
CA ASP A 167 4.57 4.92 26.34
C ASP A 167 3.66 5.39 25.20
N LEU A 168 3.17 4.44 24.40
CA LEU A 168 2.32 4.72 23.24
C LEU A 168 1.01 5.41 23.63
N HIS A 169 0.41 5.02 24.75
CA HIS A 169 -0.88 5.56 25.14
C HIS A 169 -0.75 7.03 25.57
N GLU A 170 0.23 7.31 26.43
CA GLU A 170 0.48 8.65 26.96
C GLU A 170 1.04 9.62 25.94
N HIS A 171 1.88 9.15 25.00
CA HIS A 171 2.66 10.03 24.13
C HIS A 171 2.25 10.01 22.66
N LEU A 172 1.43 9.05 22.21
CA LEU A 172 0.92 9.01 20.84
C LEU A 172 -0.60 9.07 20.80
N ILE A 173 -1.30 8.18 21.52
CA ILE A 173 -2.77 8.13 21.50
C ILE A 173 -3.37 9.40 22.11
N TYR A 174 -2.79 9.89 23.21
CA TYR A 174 -3.21 11.16 23.79
C TYR A 174 -3.01 12.34 22.81
N LEU A 175 -1.84 12.46 22.16
CA LEU A 175 -1.59 13.50 21.17
C LEU A 175 -2.62 13.45 20.02
N LEU A 176 -2.91 12.27 19.50
CA LEU A 176 -3.93 12.07 18.47
C LEU A 176 -5.31 12.55 18.94
N SER A 177 -5.69 12.29 20.20
CA SER A 177 -6.97 12.76 20.74
C SER A 177 -7.07 14.28 20.80
N VAL A 178 -5.99 14.96 21.20
CA VAL A 178 -5.94 16.43 21.31
C VAL A 178 -5.94 17.08 19.92
N LEU A 179 -5.16 16.54 18.99
CA LEU A 179 -5.06 17.01 17.61
C LEU A 179 -6.39 16.87 16.86
N SER A 180 -7.12 15.78 17.10
CA SER A 180 -8.43 15.53 16.45
C SER A 180 -9.52 16.50 16.92
N VAL A 181 -9.56 16.84 18.22
CA VAL A 181 -10.52 17.82 18.76
C VAL A 181 -10.26 19.23 18.23
N SER A 182 -8.98 19.56 18.04
CA SER A 182 -8.57 20.87 17.53
C SER A 182 -9.04 21.11 16.10
N THR A 183 -9.10 20.06 15.27
CA THR A 183 -9.60 20.16 13.88
C THR A 183 -11.12 20.33 13.78
N ASP A 184 -11.90 19.78 14.72
CA ASP A 184 -13.37 19.94 14.71
C ASP A 184 -13.80 21.37 15.10
N SER A 185 -13.04 22.01 16.00
CA SER A 185 -13.31 23.38 16.46
C SER A 185 -13.04 24.50 15.43
N GLY A 186 -12.43 24.17 14.28
CA GLY A 186 -12.17 25.10 13.17
C GLY A 186 -13.24 25.12 12.07
N SER A 187 -14.37 24.45 12.28
CA SER A 187 -15.42 24.22 11.26
C SER A 187 -16.69 25.06 11.47
N THR A 188 -16.60 26.21 12.17
CA THR A 188 -17.70 27.19 12.32
C THR A 188 -17.44 28.47 11.58
#